data_AF-A0A8H5HR11-F1
#
_entry.id   AF-A0A8H5HR11-F1
#
_cell.length_a   1.000
_cell.length_b   1.000
_cell.length_c   1.000
_cell.angle_alpha   90.00
_cell.angle_beta   90.00
_cell.angle_gamma   90.00
#
_symmetry.space_group_name_H-M   'P 1'
#
loop_
_entity.id
_entity.type
_entity.pdbx_description
1 polymer ?
#
loop_
_entity_poly.entity_id
_entity_poly.type
_entity_poly.pdbx_seq_one_letter_code
_entity_poly.pdbx_strand_id
1 'polypeptide(L)'
;MSCFEDLIGAVSVQVNAWLPLDLLQYCLTHTQCKLVVLDPERADRLELVAHDLSVDGGVNGFLVFESHEGKGEWKGMQSWNLALENYKGDSCKLLTNNQEILPEDNATILFTSGRRAQDMVDHSHIDLFYQGLRDFRREY
;
A
#
# COMPACT_ATOMS: atom_id res chain seq x y z
N MET A 1 -7.83 6.82 -26.08
CA MET A 1 -7.42 5.47 -25.64
C MET A 1 -7.25 5.58 -24.14
N SER A 2 -8.28 5.20 -23.39
CA SER A 2 -8.41 5.43 -21.94
C SER A 2 -7.57 4.42 -21.16
N CYS A 3 -6.44 4.87 -20.62
CA CYS A 3 -5.68 4.11 -19.65
C CYS A 3 -6.30 4.38 -18.28
N PHE A 4 -6.97 3.37 -17.72
CA PHE A 4 -7.65 3.37 -16.42
C PHE A 4 -6.75 2.62 -15.43
N GLU A 5 -5.56 3.11 -15.11
CA GLU A 5 -4.68 2.36 -14.18
C GLU A 5 -4.16 3.16 -12.98
N ASP A 6 -4.25 4.50 -12.94
CA ASP A 6 -3.94 5.27 -11.73
C ASP A 6 -5.01 6.33 -11.45
N LEU A 7 -6.05 5.99 -10.67
CA LEU A 7 -7.18 6.90 -10.45
C LEU A 7 -6.86 8.10 -9.54
N ILE A 8 -5.84 7.99 -8.69
CA ILE A 8 -5.55 8.99 -7.65
C ILE A 8 -4.07 9.43 -7.61
N GLY A 9 -3.24 8.91 -8.52
CA GLY A 9 -1.80 9.21 -8.57
C GLY A 9 -1.03 8.85 -7.29
N ALA A 10 -1.52 7.87 -6.53
CA ALA A 10 -0.84 7.37 -5.33
C ALA A 10 0.07 6.20 -5.70
N VAL A 11 1.28 6.18 -5.16
CA VAL A 11 2.22 5.07 -5.34
C VAL A 11 1.88 3.96 -4.35
N SER A 12 1.53 2.77 -4.85
CA SER A 12 1.26 1.62 -3.98
C SER A 12 2.56 0.94 -3.56
N VAL A 13 2.69 0.57 -2.28
CA VAL A 13 3.87 -0.17 -1.79
C VAL A 13 3.42 -1.57 -1.38
N GLN A 14 3.90 -2.59 -2.07
CA GLN A 14 3.52 -3.97 -1.77
C GLN A 14 4.65 -4.65 -0.98
N VAL A 15 4.42 -4.77 0.33
CA VAL A 15 5.32 -5.42 1.26
C VAL A 15 4.87 -6.87 1.46
N ASN A 16 5.82 -7.81 1.47
CA ASN A 16 5.52 -9.21 1.73
C ASN A 16 5.03 -9.39 3.19
N ALA A 17 3.82 -9.93 3.35
CA ALA A 17 3.14 -10.11 4.63
C ALA A 17 3.85 -11.09 5.59
N TRP A 18 4.73 -11.96 5.09
CA TRP A 18 5.49 -12.93 5.87
C TRP A 18 6.84 -12.42 6.37
N LEU A 19 7.19 -11.17 6.07
CA LEU A 19 8.43 -10.59 6.59
C LEU A 19 8.38 -10.52 8.13
N PRO A 20 9.52 -10.72 8.80
CA PRO A 20 9.73 -10.35 10.20
C PRO A 20 9.32 -8.89 10.50
N LEU A 21 8.98 -8.61 11.76
CA LEU A 21 8.40 -7.31 12.16
C LEU A 21 9.36 -6.12 11.91
N ASP A 22 10.64 -6.32 12.21
CA ASP A 22 11.71 -5.36 11.96
C ASP A 22 11.85 -5.03 10.47
N LEU A 23 11.72 -6.03 9.60
CA LEU A 23 11.75 -5.83 8.15
C LEU A 23 10.48 -5.15 7.63
N LEU A 24 9.30 -5.50 8.16
CA LEU A 24 8.06 -4.80 7.84
C LEU A 24 8.17 -3.32 8.22
N GLN A 25 8.66 -3.02 9.43
CA GLN A 25 8.86 -1.66 9.91
C GLN A 25 9.87 -0.91 9.02
N TYR A 26 11.01 -1.53 8.70
CA TYR A 26 11.99 -0.95 7.79
C TYR A 26 11.38 -0.60 6.43
N CYS A 27 10.67 -1.54 5.80
CA CYS A 27 10.04 -1.31 4.50
C CYS A 27 9.08 -0.11 4.55
N LEU A 28 8.20 -0.06 5.54
CA LEU A 28 7.19 1.00 5.68
C LEU A 28 7.81 2.38 5.97
N THR A 29 8.81 2.44 6.86
CA THR A 29 9.54 3.67 7.16
C THR A 29 10.37 4.14 5.97
N HIS A 30 11.03 3.21 5.26
CA HIS A 30 11.90 3.54 4.14
C HIS A 30 11.12 4.12 2.96
N THR A 31 9.94 3.58 2.65
CA THR A 31 9.07 4.10 1.59
C THR A 31 8.18 5.26 2.04
N GLN A 32 8.27 5.68 3.31
CA GLN A 32 7.53 6.80 3.90
C GLN A 32 6.01 6.72 3.64
N CYS A 33 5.44 5.51 3.75
CA CYS A 33 4.04 5.27 3.48
C CYS A 33 3.15 6.19 4.32
N LYS A 34 2.22 6.92 3.68
CA LYS A 34 1.28 7.81 4.41
C LYS A 34 0.05 7.07 4.93
N LEU A 35 -0.35 6.02 4.24
CA LEU A 35 -1.47 5.17 4.59
C LEU A 35 -1.02 3.73 4.47
N VAL A 36 -1.25 2.93 5.50
CA VAL A 36 -0.97 1.49 5.47
C VAL A 36 -2.30 0.76 5.51
N VAL A 37 -2.51 -0.13 4.56
CA VAL A 37 -3.71 -0.95 4.49
C VAL A 37 -3.30 -2.41 4.68
N LEU A 38 -3.99 -3.09 5.59
CA LEU A 38 -3.60 -4.41 6.06
C LEU A 38 -4.80 -5.19 6.56
N ASP A 39 -4.63 -6.48 6.77
CA ASP A 39 -5.61 -7.39 7.37
C ASP A 39 -5.37 -7.54 8.89
N PRO A 40 -6.26 -8.27 9.60
CA PRO A 40 -6.20 -8.39 11.06
C PRO A 40 -4.94 -9.04 11.62
N GLU A 41 -4.41 -10.09 10.96
CA GLU A 41 -3.23 -10.81 11.45
C GLU A 41 -1.99 -9.91 11.39
N ARG A 42 -1.87 -9.12 10.32
CA ARG A 42 -0.78 -8.15 10.19
C ARG A 42 -0.98 -6.95 11.13
N ALA A 43 -2.22 -6.61 11.45
CA ALA A 43 -2.55 -5.54 12.40
C ALA A 43 -2.10 -5.90 13.82
N ASP A 44 -2.29 -7.16 14.22
CA ASP A 44 -1.81 -7.66 15.51
C ASP A 44 -0.29 -7.53 15.65
N ARG A 45 0.44 -7.78 14.56
CA ARG A 45 1.91 -7.67 14.56
C ARG A 45 2.38 -6.21 14.57
N LEU A 46 1.75 -5.36 13.76
CA LEU A 46 2.15 -3.97 13.59
C LEU A 46 1.68 -3.05 14.72
N GLU A 47 0.65 -3.42 15.49
CA GLU A 47 0.17 -2.61 16.63
C GLU A 47 1.30 -2.29 17.62
N LEU A 48 2.24 -3.21 17.81
CA LEU A 48 3.40 -3.03 18.71
C LEU A 48 4.31 -1.86 18.30
N VAL A 49 4.35 -1.54 17.00
CA VAL A 49 5.23 -0.51 16.40
C VAL A 49 4.44 0.58 15.68
N ALA A 50 3.11 0.58 15.78
CA ALA A 50 2.24 1.52 15.05
C ALA A 50 2.50 2.98 15.44
N HIS A 51 2.78 3.21 16.72
CA HIS A 51 3.18 4.53 17.21
C HIS A 51 4.48 5.00 16.57
N ASP A 52 5.51 4.16 16.56
CA ASP A 52 6.83 4.48 15.99
C ASP A 52 6.74 4.68 14.47
N LEU A 53 5.93 3.89 13.78
CA LEU A 53 5.64 4.08 12.36
C LEU A 53 4.94 5.42 12.08
N SER A 54 4.10 5.89 13.00
CA SER A 54 3.44 7.19 12.85
C SER A 54 4.39 8.35 13.10
N VAL A 55 5.18 8.29 14.17
CA VAL A 55 6.10 9.36 14.58
C VAL A 55 7.34 9.42 13.69
N ASP A 56 7.99 8.28 13.47
CA ASP A 56 9.29 8.20 12.77
C ASP A 56 9.13 7.81 11.29
N GLY A 57 8.15 6.95 10.97
CA GLY A 57 7.86 6.52 9.60
C GLY A 57 6.99 7.50 8.80
N GLY A 58 6.34 8.45 9.48
CA GLY A 58 5.44 9.43 8.86
C GLY A 58 4.14 8.82 8.32
N VAL A 59 3.70 7.70 8.91
CA VAL A 59 2.40 7.10 8.64
C VAL A 59 1.29 7.94 9.29
N ASN A 60 0.34 8.40 8.47
CA ASN A 60 -0.78 9.21 8.94
C ASN A 60 -2.00 8.38 9.33
N GLY A 61 -2.07 7.12 8.89
CA GLY A 61 -3.19 6.24 9.22
C GLY A 61 -2.96 4.78 8.83
N PHE A 62 -3.68 3.92 9.54
CA PHE A 62 -3.76 2.49 9.29
C PHE A 62 -5.22 2.09 9.04
N LEU A 63 -5.46 1.34 7.97
CA LEU A 63 -6.77 0.77 7.65
C LEU A 63 -6.72 -0.74 7.71
N VAL A 64 -7.59 -1.33 8.52
CA VAL A 64 -7.71 -2.77 8.69
C VAL A 64 -8.90 -3.29 7.89
N PHE A 65 -8.63 -4.11 6.87
CA PHE A 65 -9.65 -4.87 6.16
C PHE A 65 -10.17 -6.03 7.01
N GLU A 66 -11.42 -6.40 6.79
CA GLU A 66 -12.06 -7.54 7.46
C GLU A 66 -11.80 -7.59 8.96
N SER A 67 -11.86 -6.41 9.62
CA SER A 67 -11.54 -6.26 11.04
C SER A 67 -12.32 -7.22 11.95
N HIS A 68 -13.48 -7.69 11.48
CA HIS A 68 -14.35 -8.66 12.14
C HIS A 68 -13.77 -10.09 12.22
N GLU A 69 -12.80 -10.45 11.38
CA GLU A 69 -12.12 -11.76 11.42
C GLU A 69 -11.02 -11.83 12.50
N GLY A 70 -10.59 -10.69 13.03
CA GLY A 70 -9.63 -10.60 14.13
C GLY A 70 -10.28 -10.14 15.44
N LYS A 71 -9.52 -9.38 16.24
CA LYS A 71 -10.00 -8.84 17.52
C LYS A 71 -10.90 -7.60 17.40
N GLY A 72 -11.19 -7.14 16.18
CA GLY A 72 -12.05 -5.99 15.91
C GLY A 72 -11.35 -4.63 15.92
N GLU A 73 -10.51 -4.37 16.93
CA GLU A 73 -9.88 -3.05 17.14
C GLU A 73 -8.38 -3.17 17.48
N TRP A 74 -7.58 -2.23 16.95
CA TRP A 74 -6.13 -2.10 17.21
C TRP A 74 -5.81 -0.65 17.54
N LYS A 75 -4.91 -0.43 18.51
CA LYS A 75 -4.51 0.92 18.91
C LYS A 75 -3.87 1.68 17.76
N GLY A 76 -4.40 2.86 17.47
CA GLY A 76 -3.91 3.72 16.40
C GLY A 76 -4.31 3.26 14.98
N MET A 77 -5.22 2.28 14.86
CA MET A 77 -5.72 1.81 13.56
C MET A 77 -7.24 1.95 13.48
N GLN A 78 -7.75 2.06 12.25
CA GLN A 78 -9.18 2.19 11.97
C GLN A 78 -9.63 1.05 11.06
N SER A 79 -10.85 0.54 11.26
CA SER A 79 -11.42 -0.45 10.35
C SER A 79 -11.82 0.21 9.02
N TRP A 80 -11.66 -0.54 7.93
CA TRP A 80 -12.04 -0.08 6.60
C TRP A 80 -13.52 0.34 6.52
N ASN A 81 -14.43 -0.48 7.05
CA ASN A 81 -15.86 -0.21 7.01
C ASN A 81 -16.21 1.09 7.74
N LEU A 82 -15.62 1.32 8.93
CA LEU A 82 -15.83 2.55 9.68
C LEU A 82 -15.25 3.77 8.95
N ALA A 83 -14.10 3.63 8.28
CA ALA A 83 -13.54 4.70 7.46
C ALA A 83 -14.45 5.06 6.28
N LEU A 84 -15.01 4.05 5.62
CA LEU A 84 -15.93 4.24 4.50
C LEU A 84 -17.26 4.88 4.95
N GLU A 85 -17.84 4.44 6.07
CA GLU A 85 -19.07 5.02 6.63
C GLU A 85 -18.90 6.49 7.03
N ASN A 86 -17.71 6.85 7.53
CA ASN A 86 -17.39 8.22 7.93
C ASN A 86 -16.92 9.10 6.76
N TYR A 87 -16.73 8.53 5.57
CA TYR A 87 -16.31 9.30 4.41
C TYR A 87 -17.46 10.18 3.92
N LYS A 88 -17.28 11.50 4.06
CA LYS A 88 -18.25 12.53 3.62
C LYS A 88 -17.89 13.19 2.29
N GLY A 89 -16.84 12.69 1.63
CA GLY A 89 -16.39 13.24 0.35
C GLY A 89 -17.26 12.77 -0.81
N ASP A 90 -17.14 13.48 -1.93
CA ASP A 90 -17.83 13.11 -3.17
C ASP A 90 -16.95 12.15 -3.98
N SER A 91 -17.33 10.87 -4.00
CA SER A 91 -16.60 9.83 -4.74
C SER A 91 -16.64 10.05 -6.25
N CYS A 92 -17.69 10.68 -6.80
CA CYS A 92 -17.77 11.00 -8.22
C CYS A 92 -16.73 12.06 -8.64
N LYS A 93 -16.30 12.92 -7.72
CA LYS A 93 -15.21 13.88 -7.98
C LYS A 93 -13.85 13.21 -8.09
N LEU A 94 -13.63 12.08 -7.41
CA LEU A 94 -12.38 11.32 -7.55
C LEU A 94 -12.25 10.72 -8.95
N LEU A 95 -13.36 10.32 -9.56
CA LEU A 95 -13.39 9.75 -10.91
C LEU A 95 -13.32 10.80 -12.03
N THR A 96 -13.66 12.06 -11.73
CA THR A 96 -13.69 13.15 -12.71
C THR A 96 -12.50 14.09 -12.58
N ASN A 97 -11.82 14.09 -11.44
CA ASN A 97 -10.56 14.80 -11.24
C ASN A 97 -9.42 13.96 -11.83
N ASN A 98 -9.27 14.00 -13.15
CA ASN A 98 -8.14 13.38 -13.83
C ASN A 98 -6.85 14.08 -13.39
N GLN A 99 -6.13 13.47 -12.47
CA GLN A 99 -4.76 13.86 -12.21
C GLN A 99 -3.94 13.55 -13.46
N GLU A 100 -3.11 14.50 -13.91
CA GLU A 100 -2.20 14.27 -15.03
C GLU A 100 -1.11 13.29 -14.57
N ILE A 101 -1.30 12.02 -14.90
CA ILE A 101 -0.36 10.94 -14.60
C ILE A 101 0.31 10.55 -15.90
N LEU A 102 1.63 10.62 -15.91
CA LEU A 102 2.46 10.29 -17.05
C LEU A 102 2.86 8.81 -16.99
N PRO A 103 3.13 8.16 -18.15
CA PRO A 103 3.60 6.77 -18.16
C PRO A 103 4.87 6.51 -17.37
N GLU A 104 5.67 7.56 -17.15
CA GLU A 104 6.94 7.50 -16.41
C GLU A 104 6.77 7.74 -14.90
N ASP A 105 5.55 8.08 -14.45
CA ASP A 105 5.27 8.29 -13.04
C ASP A 105 5.25 6.94 -12.29
N ASN A 106 5.76 6.93 -11.07
CA ASN A 106 5.78 5.71 -10.27
C ASN A 106 4.36 5.30 -9.87
N ALA A 107 3.91 4.12 -10.31
CA ALA A 107 2.64 3.56 -9.86
C ALA A 107 2.79 2.65 -8.63
N THR A 108 3.87 1.88 -8.55
CA THR A 108 4.05 0.87 -7.49
C THR A 108 5.53 0.66 -7.13
N ILE A 109 5.79 0.39 -5.85
CA ILE A 109 7.08 -0.07 -5.31
C ILE A 109 6.90 -1.52 -4.85
N LEU A 110 7.73 -2.41 -5.40
CA LEU A 110 7.76 -3.83 -5.07
C LEU A 110 9.07 -4.20 -4.40
N PHE A 111 8.97 -4.91 -3.29
CA PHE A 111 10.12 -5.44 -2.56
C PHE A 111 10.48 -6.83 -3.10
N THR A 112 11.54 -6.95 -3.91
CA THR A 112 12.00 -8.23 -4.46
C THR A 112 12.91 -8.97 -3.48
N SER A 113 12.89 -10.30 -3.50
CA SER A 113 13.70 -11.16 -2.62
C SER A 113 15.17 -11.19 -3.06
N GLY A 114 15.89 -10.08 -2.86
CA GLY A 114 17.35 -10.00 -2.89
C GLY A 114 17.93 -10.16 -1.48
N ARG A 115 19.13 -10.76 -1.34
CA ARG A 115 19.68 -11.34 -0.09
C ARG A 115 19.81 -10.41 1.14
N ARG A 116 19.49 -9.11 1.06
CA ARG A 116 19.55 -8.18 2.19
C ARG A 116 18.48 -7.09 2.05
N ALA A 117 17.75 -6.81 3.14
CA ALA A 117 16.72 -5.78 3.21
C ALA A 117 17.18 -4.37 2.82
N GLN A 118 18.48 -4.08 2.97
CA GLN A 118 19.11 -2.81 2.61
C GLN A 118 19.28 -2.59 1.10
N ASP A 119 19.20 -3.65 0.29
CA ASP A 119 19.41 -3.60 -1.17
C ASP A 119 18.07 -3.58 -1.95
N MET A 120 16.92 -3.48 -1.27
CA MET A 120 15.57 -3.76 -1.84
C MET A 120 14.80 -2.52 -2.35
N VAL A 121 15.48 -1.46 -2.78
CA VAL A 121 14.81 -0.28 -3.36
C VAL A 121 15.14 -0.22 -4.83
N ASP A 122 14.28 -0.83 -5.62
CA ASP A 122 14.30 -0.67 -7.06
C ASP A 122 13.32 0.43 -7.44
N HIS A 123 13.85 1.56 -7.90
CA HIS A 123 13.07 2.64 -8.49
C HIS A 123 12.96 2.34 -9.98
N SER A 124 11.73 2.32 -10.51
CA SER A 124 11.31 2.05 -11.89
C SER A 124 11.23 0.57 -12.30
N HIS A 125 10.05 -0.03 -12.13
CA HIS A 125 9.65 -1.19 -12.93
C HIS A 125 8.13 -1.24 -13.19
N ILE A 126 7.62 -0.18 -13.83
CA ILE A 126 6.40 -0.26 -14.63
C ILE A 126 6.56 -1.32 -15.75
N ASP A 127 7.77 -1.46 -16.30
CA ASP A 127 8.03 -2.37 -17.43
C ASP A 127 7.85 -3.86 -17.13
N LEU A 128 8.21 -4.36 -15.93
CA LEU A 128 8.10 -5.81 -15.64
C LEU A 128 6.65 -6.24 -15.36
N PHE A 129 5.83 -5.36 -14.79
CA PHE A 129 4.41 -5.61 -14.60
C PHE A 129 3.66 -5.61 -15.95
N TYR A 130 3.98 -4.66 -16.85
CA TYR A 130 3.43 -4.67 -18.21
C TYR A 130 3.97 -5.82 -19.08
N GLN A 131 5.20 -6.30 -18.84
CA GLN A 131 5.72 -7.50 -19.51
C GLN A 131 4.95 -8.74 -19.03
N GLY A 132 4.76 -8.90 -17.71
CA GLY A 132 3.99 -9.98 -17.12
C GLY A 132 2.52 -10.00 -17.56
N LEU A 133 1.88 -8.84 -17.66
CA LEU A 133 0.50 -8.72 -18.18
C LEU A 133 0.42 -8.94 -19.71
N ARG A 134 1.44 -8.54 -20.49
CA ARG A 134 1.52 -8.85 -21.92
C ARG A 134 1.72 -10.35 -22.18
N ASP A 135 2.49 -11.02 -21.33
CA ASP A 135 2.72 -12.46 -21.43
C ASP A 135 1.46 -13.24 -20.99
N PHE A 136 0.76 -12.81 -19.94
CA PHE A 136 -0.52 -13.39 -19.52
C PHE A 136 -1.62 -13.24 -20.59
N ARG A 137 -1.67 -12.10 -21.31
CA ARG A 137 -2.62 -11.87 -22.41
C ARG A 137 -2.26 -12.64 -23.70
N ARG A 138 -1.08 -13.26 -23.79
CA ARG A 138 -0.70 -14.15 -24.91
C ARG A 138 -1.05 -15.60 -24.66
N GLU A 139 -1.32 -16.00 -23.42
CA GLU A 139 -1.65 -17.39 -23.06
C GLU A 139 -3.17 -17.68 -23.03
N TYR A 140 -4.04 -16.69 -23.29
CA TYR A 140 -5.49 -16.87 -23.42
C TYR A 140 -6.10 -16.03 -24.54
#